data_AF-A0A2V6PGZ3-F1
#
_entry.id   AF-A0A2V6PGZ3-F1
#
_cell.length_a   1.000
_cell.length_b   1.000
_cell.length_c   1.000
_cell.angle_alpha   90.00
_cell.angle_beta   90.00
_cell.angle_gamma   90.00
#
_symmetry.space_group_name_H-M   'P 1'
#
loop_
_entity.id
_entity.type
_entity.pdbx_description
1 polymer ?
#
loop_
_entity_poly.entity_id
_entity_poly.type
_entity_poly.pdbx_seq_one_letter_code
_entity_poly.pdbx_strand_id
1 'polypeptide(L)' 'MAKHLVDIDEKALIAARSELGTRTLKDTVNEALRRVAPRRDRRMTRALDTLARAKLADRRSAWR' A
#
# COMPACT_ATOMS: atom_id res chain seq x y z
N MET A 1 12.97 -3.37 -10.78
CA MET A 1 12.95 -2.31 -9.75
C MET A 1 13.53 -1.05 -10.37
N ALA A 2 12.80 0.07 -10.35
CA ALA A 2 13.33 1.35 -10.76
C ALA A 2 14.29 1.90 -9.68
N LYS A 3 15.32 2.63 -10.10
CA LYS A 3 16.24 3.30 -9.18
C LYS A 3 15.84 4.76 -9.07
N HIS A 4 15.77 5.25 -7.84
CA HIS A 4 15.56 6.66 -7.53
C HIS A 4 16.67 7.10 -6.57
N LEU A 5 17.20 8.29 -6.79
CA LEU A 5 18.11 8.94 -5.85
C LEU A 5 17.25 9.79 -4.91
N VAL A 6 17.34 9.51 -3.62
CA VAL A 6 16.57 10.16 -2.56
C VAL A 6 17.49 10.29 -1.35
N ASP A 7 17.47 11.47 -0.74
CA ASP A 7 18.13 11.68 0.54
C ASP A 7 17.33 10.99 1.64
N ILE A 8 18.01 10.21 2.47
CA ILE A 8 17.41 9.44 3.55
C ILE A 8 18.19 9.73 4.82
N ASP A 9 17.47 9.90 5.94
CA ASP A 9 18.09 9.96 7.26
C ASP A 9 18.78 8.62 7.57
N GLU A 10 20.11 8.63 7.63
CA GLU A 10 20.93 7.43 7.85
C GLU A 10 20.64 6.77 9.21
N LYS A 11 20.36 7.56 10.26
CA LYS A 11 20.02 7.01 11.59
C LYS A 11 18.68 6.29 11.54
N ALA A 12 17.69 6.88 10.87
CA ALA A 12 16.39 6.26 10.66
C ALA A 12 16.52 4.97 9.83
N LEU A 13 17.37 4.97 8.80
CA LEU A 13 17.61 3.82 7.94
C LEU A 13 18.27 2.66 8.70
N ILE A 14 19.24 2.94 9.57
CA ILE A 14 19.89 1.95 10.44
C ILE A 14 18.89 1.40 11.46
N ALA A 15 18.10 2.26 12.10
CA ALA A 15 17.08 1.85 13.05
C ALA A 15 16.05 0.92 12.39
N ALA A 16 15.54 1.31 11.21
CA ALA A 16 14.64 0.49 10.42
C ALA A 16 15.28 -0.84 10.02
N ARG A 17 16.56 -0.87 9.65
CA ARG A 17 17.25 -2.13 9.32
C ARG A 17 17.33 -3.08 10.52
N SER A 18 17.60 -2.55 11.71
CA SER A 18 17.61 -3.32 12.95
C SER A 18 16.23 -3.89 13.26
N GLU A 19 15.18 -3.06 13.18
CA GLU A 19 13.80 -3.46 13.44
C GLU A 19 13.26 -4.47 12.42
N LEU A 20 13.60 -4.27 11.14
CA LEU A 20 13.12 -5.10 10.04
C LEU A 20 13.95 -6.38 9.85
N GLY A 21 15.13 -6.49 10.48
CA GLY A 21 16.02 -7.64 10.34
C GLY A 21 16.57 -7.83 8.92
N THR A 22 16.65 -6.75 8.14
CA THR A 22 17.01 -6.80 6.71
C THR A 22 18.52 -6.78 6.48
N ARG A 23 18.97 -7.50 5.45
CA ARG A 23 20.40 -7.64 5.14
C ARG A 23 20.97 -6.46 4.37
N THR A 24 20.20 -5.80 3.51
CA THR A 24 20.66 -4.68 2.68
C THR A 24 19.79 -3.44 2.86
N LEU A 25 20.35 -2.25 2.63
CA LEU A 25 19.61 -0.98 2.72
C LEU A 25 18.43 -0.94 1.74
N LYS A 26 18.63 -1.47 0.53
CA LYS A 26 17.56 -1.64 -0.45
C LYS A 26 16.42 -2.50 0.12
N ASP A 27 16.73 -3.60 0.78
CA ASP A 27 15.71 -4.48 1.35
C ASP A 27 14.95 -3.77 2.48
N THR A 28 15.67 -3.03 3.33
CA THR A 28 15.09 -2.18 4.39
C THR A 28 14.09 -1.19 3.79
N VAL A 29 14.50 -0.40 2.80
CA VAL A 29 13.65 0.64 2.18
C VAL A 29 12.43 0.00 1.52
N ASN A 30 12.63 -1.07 0.74
CA ASN A 30 11.51 -1.71 0.07
C ASN A 30 10.53 -2.38 1.04
N GLU A 31 11.03 -2.94 2.14
CA GLU A 31 10.17 -3.54 3.17
C GLU A 31 9.40 -2.49 3.95
N ALA A 32 10.05 -1.40 4.35
CA ALA A 32 9.39 -0.26 4.97
C ALA A 32 8.27 0.28 4.07
N LEU A 33 8.56 0.52 2.79
CA LEU A 33 7.58 0.96 1.80
C LEU A 33 6.42 -0.03 1.66
N ARG A 34 6.69 -1.34 1.62
CA ARG A 34 5.62 -2.36 1.56
C ARG A 34 4.71 -2.35 2.79
N ARG A 35 5.26 -2.09 3.98
CA ARG A 35 4.48 -2.06 5.24
C ARG A 35 3.57 -0.84 5.32
N VAL A 36 4.06 0.33 4.89
CA VAL A 36 3.32 1.61 5.02
C VAL A 36 2.49 1.95 3.79
N ALA A 37 2.87 1.48 2.60
CA ALA A 37 2.08 1.69 1.41
C ALA A 37 0.68 1.15 1.70
N PRO A 38 -0.37 1.99 1.62
CA PRO A 38 -1.71 1.49 1.76
C PRO A 38 -1.85 0.40 0.73
N ARG A 39 -2.14 -0.84 1.18
CA ARG A 39 -2.57 -1.90 0.28
C ARG A 39 -3.68 -1.28 -0.54
N ARG A 40 -3.40 -0.92 -1.79
CA ARG A 40 -4.40 -0.34 -2.70
C ARG A 40 -5.62 -1.27 -2.74
N ASP A 41 -5.37 -2.57 -2.59
CA ASP A 41 -6.35 -3.59 -2.25
C ASP A 41 -7.21 -3.24 -1.04
N ARG A 42 -6.70 -2.91 0.14
CA ARG A 42 -7.57 -2.68 1.31
C ARG A 42 -8.60 -1.57 1.11
N ARG A 43 -8.25 -0.45 0.47
CA ARG A 43 -9.24 0.61 0.15
C ARG A 43 -10.16 0.18 -0.98
N MET A 44 -9.62 -0.47 -2.02
CA MET A 44 -10.39 -1.00 -3.14
C MET A 44 -11.37 -2.09 -2.70
N THR A 45 -10.90 -3.13 -2.01
CA THR A 45 -11.68 -4.19 -1.36
C THR A 45 -12.77 -3.59 -0.46
N ARG A 46 -12.48 -2.59 0.37
CA ARG A 46 -13.52 -1.93 1.18
C ARG A 46 -14.58 -1.24 0.31
N ALA A 47 -14.17 -0.56 -0.76
CA ALA A 47 -15.09 0.07 -1.69
C ALA A 47 -15.95 -0.97 -2.45
N LEU A 48 -15.33 -2.06 -2.92
CA LEU A 48 -15.99 -3.17 -3.60
C LEU A 48 -16.94 -3.92 -2.66
N ASP A 49 -16.54 -4.17 -1.42
CA ASP A 49 -17.38 -4.75 -0.37
C ASP A 49 -18.60 -3.86 -0.06
N THR A 50 -18.40 -2.55 -0.08
CA THR A 50 -19.49 -1.58 0.09
C THR A 50 -20.47 -1.65 -1.07
N LEU A 51 -19.97 -1.73 -2.31
CA LEU A 51 -20.80 -1.92 -3.51
C LEU A 51 -21.52 -3.27 -3.51
N ALA A 52 -20.86 -4.35 -3.07
CA ALA A 52 -21.45 -5.69 -2.99
C ALA A 52 -22.60 -5.76 -1.97
N ARG A 53 -22.53 -4.97 -0.89
CA ARG A 53 -23.59 -4.86 0.12
C ARG A 53 -24.68 -3.84 -0.21
N ALA A 54 -24.43 -2.94 -1.17
CA ALA A 54 -25.40 -1.94 -1.54
C ALA A 54 -26.58 -2.60 -2.27
N LYS A 55 -27.81 -2.35 -1.82
CA LYS A 55 -29.02 -2.65 -2.60
C LYS A 55 -29.15 -1.61 -3.71
N LEU A 56 -28.44 -1.84 -4.80
CA LEU A 56 -28.52 -1.01 -6.00
C LEU A 56 -29.85 -1.30 -6.71
N ALA A 57 -30.52 -0.25 -7.19
CA ALA A 57 -31.74 -0.39 -7.99
C ALA A 57 -31.45 -1.17 -9.28
N ASP A 58 -32.47 -1.85 -9.81
CA ASP A 58 -32.32 -2.63 -11.04
C ASP A 58 -31.81 -1.74 -12.19
N ARG A 59 -30.73 -2.18 -12.84
CA ARG A 59 -30.05 -1.41 -13.90
C ARG A 59 -31.02 -1.03 -15.03
N ARG A 60 -32.05 -1.85 -15.31
CA ARG A 60 -33.06 -1.56 -16.34
C ARG A 60 -33.95 -0.36 -15.99
N SER A 61 -34.09 -0.02 -14.71
CA SER A 61 -34.86 1.14 -14.25
C SER A 61 -34.06 2.45 -14.26
N ALA A 62 -32.73 2.37 -14.35
CA ALA A 62 -31.84 3.53 -14.27
C ALA A 62 -31.55 4.21 -15.62
N TRP A 63 -31.86 3.57 -16.76
CA TRP A 63 -31.52 4.05 -18.11
C TRP A 63 -32.75 4.42 -18.96
N ARG A 64 -33.88 4.75 -18.31
CA ARG A 64 -35.03 5.40 -18.94
C ARG A 64 -34.96 6.89 -18.71
#